data_AF-A0A3M2C8W7-F1
#
_entry.id   AF-A0A3M2C8W7-F1
#
_cell.length_a   1.000
_cell.length_b   1.000
_cell.length_c   1.000
_cell.angle_alpha   90.00
_cell.angle_beta   90.00
_cell.angle_gamma   90.00
#
_symmetry.space_group_name_H-M   'P 1'
#
loop_
_entity.id
_entity.type
_entity.pdbx_description
1 polymer ?
#
loop_
_entity_poly.entity_id
_entity_poly.type
_entity_poly.pdbx_seq_one_letter_code
_entity_poly.pdbx_strand_id
1 'polypeptide(L)'
;MNHRGNLKERLKSLRERQDGPHIEPDMQSGQPFKVIEWFDTIRENPSAGNIDKAITYYKQAILDGRYYVVPVGNLQTLVEQLPGLLYFYGSILTDCQQARKILEMKTEQLLAEKKRYFMSDPEAVAKFGNLKITEVNAMAAADPEYQDMEMYARRMADAEHKLTILVDSLENLKYVLHNLVTIRKEGLEEVWVDATKGN
;
A
#
# COMPACT_ATOMS: atom_id res chain seq x y z
N MET A 1 5.43 -24.71 -25.48
CA MET A 1 5.11 -23.35 -25.97
C MET A 1 3.76 -22.90 -25.38
N ASN A 2 3.60 -21.61 -25.04
CA ASN A 2 2.39 -20.92 -24.54
C ASN A 2 1.96 -21.04 -23.06
N HIS A 3 2.84 -20.71 -22.11
CA HIS A 3 2.40 -20.34 -20.74
C HIS A 3 2.62 -18.86 -20.36
N ARG A 4 3.40 -18.09 -21.12
CA ARG A 4 3.71 -16.67 -20.80
C ARG A 4 2.68 -15.66 -21.31
N GLY A 5 1.93 -15.95 -22.38
CA GLY A 5 0.82 -15.10 -22.85
C GLY A 5 -0.35 -15.02 -21.86
N ASN A 6 -0.53 -16.07 -21.05
CA ASN A 6 -1.68 -16.24 -20.17
C ASN A 6 -1.66 -15.29 -18.96
N LEU A 7 -0.49 -14.91 -18.43
CA LEU A 7 -0.44 -14.09 -17.20
C LEU A 7 -0.81 -12.62 -17.45
N LYS A 8 -0.31 -12.00 -18.52
CA LYS A 8 -0.61 -10.59 -18.82
C LYS A 8 -2.07 -10.40 -19.22
N GLU A 9 -2.65 -11.34 -19.95
CA GLU A 9 -4.09 -11.37 -20.28
C GLU A 9 -4.95 -11.68 -19.06
N ARG A 10 -4.53 -12.61 -18.18
CA ARG A 10 -5.23 -12.85 -16.90
C ARG A 10 -5.20 -11.64 -16.00
N LEU A 11 -4.06 -10.97 -15.88
CA LEU A 11 -3.99 -9.70 -15.18
C LEU A 11 -4.95 -8.72 -15.88
N LYS A 12 -4.82 -8.48 -17.19
CA LYS A 12 -5.65 -7.49 -17.90
C LYS A 12 -7.16 -7.72 -17.71
N SER A 13 -7.60 -8.97 -17.79
CA SER A 13 -9.00 -9.34 -17.53
C SER A 13 -9.42 -9.18 -16.07
N LEU A 14 -8.53 -9.35 -15.10
CA LEU A 14 -8.78 -8.99 -13.70
C LEU A 14 -8.88 -7.48 -13.51
N ARG A 15 -8.11 -6.70 -14.29
CA ARG A 15 -8.21 -5.23 -14.36
C ARG A 15 -9.56 -4.77 -14.86
N GLU A 16 -9.98 -5.30 -15.99
CA GLU A 16 -11.17 -4.87 -16.74
C GLU A 16 -12.47 -5.28 -16.03
N ARG A 17 -12.40 -6.23 -15.09
CA ARG A 17 -13.53 -6.68 -14.26
C ARG A 17 -13.72 -5.86 -12.99
N GLN A 18 -12.88 -4.87 -12.73
CA GLN A 18 -12.97 -4.05 -11.52
C GLN A 18 -13.62 -2.70 -11.81
N ASP A 19 -14.77 -2.46 -11.17
CA ASP A 19 -15.43 -1.15 -11.15
C ASP A 19 -14.66 -0.21 -10.21
N GLY A 20 -13.70 0.54 -10.76
CA GLY A 20 -12.92 1.52 -10.00
C GLY A 20 -12.09 2.45 -10.92
N PRO A 21 -11.78 3.68 -10.48
CA PRO A 21 -10.93 4.58 -11.25
C PRO A 21 -9.51 4.02 -11.35
N HIS A 22 -8.99 3.83 -12.56
CA HIS A 22 -7.61 3.38 -12.77
C HIS A 22 -6.60 4.45 -12.34
N ILE A 23 -5.58 4.02 -11.59
CA ILE A 23 -4.49 4.89 -11.13
C ILE A 23 -3.27 4.56 -11.99
N GLU A 24 -3.07 5.34 -13.05
CA GLU A 24 -1.94 5.18 -13.97
C GLU A 24 -0.99 6.39 -13.88
N PRO A 25 0.33 6.14 -13.87
CA PRO A 25 1.29 7.20 -14.11
C PRO A 25 1.20 7.64 -15.58
N ASP A 26 1.05 8.93 -15.82
CA ASP A 26 1.15 9.50 -17.17
C ASP A 26 2.61 9.56 -17.60
N MET A 27 3.05 8.51 -18.27
CA MET A 27 4.44 8.35 -18.72
C MET A 27 4.76 9.12 -20.01
N GLN A 28 3.78 9.77 -20.65
CA GLN A 28 3.94 10.33 -22.01
C GLN A 28 3.87 11.86 -22.05
N SER A 29 3.17 12.51 -21.11
CA SER A 29 2.90 13.95 -21.21
C SER A 29 4.03 14.87 -20.75
N GLY A 30 5.10 14.34 -20.15
CA GLY A 30 6.15 15.15 -19.52
C GLY A 30 5.66 15.98 -18.33
N GLN A 31 4.41 15.80 -17.91
CA GLN A 31 3.84 16.39 -16.70
C GLN A 31 4.36 15.65 -15.47
N PRO A 32 4.53 16.33 -14.32
CA PRO A 32 4.83 15.66 -13.07
C PRO A 32 3.72 14.67 -12.73
N PHE A 33 4.09 13.49 -12.22
CA PHE A 33 3.15 12.47 -11.80
C PHE A 33 2.18 13.05 -10.76
N LYS A 34 0.87 12.93 -11.02
CA LYS A 34 -0.15 13.40 -10.08
C LYS A 34 -0.52 12.29 -9.12
N VAL A 35 0.00 12.37 -7.90
CA VAL A 35 -0.40 11.52 -6.77
C VAL A 35 -1.49 12.25 -5.99
N ILE A 36 -2.53 11.51 -5.60
CA ILE A 36 -3.51 12.04 -4.64
C ILE A 36 -2.92 11.85 -3.24
N GLU A 37 -2.66 12.95 -2.54
CA GLU A 37 -2.12 12.97 -1.19
C GLU A 37 -3.27 12.90 -0.17
N TRP A 38 -3.38 11.78 0.53
CA TRP A 38 -4.41 11.58 1.55
C TRP A 38 -3.95 11.95 2.95
N PHE A 39 -2.64 12.06 3.17
CA PHE A 39 -2.07 12.41 4.47
C PHE A 39 -2.71 13.66 5.08
N ASP A 40 -2.68 14.80 4.37
CA ASP A 40 -3.22 16.06 4.88
C ASP A 40 -4.73 15.96 5.13
N THR A 41 -5.47 15.29 4.22
CA THR A 41 -6.92 15.07 4.36
C THR A 41 -7.26 14.30 5.63
N ILE A 42 -6.52 13.23 5.94
CA ILE A 42 -6.74 12.40 7.15
C ILE A 42 -6.26 13.14 8.40
N ARG A 43 -5.16 13.87 8.30
CA ARG A 43 -4.64 14.71 9.40
C ARG A 43 -5.68 15.75 9.81
N GLU A 44 -6.34 16.40 8.86
CA GLU A 44 -7.32 17.45 9.13
C GLU A 44 -8.70 16.88 9.50
N ASN A 45 -9.18 15.87 8.76
CA ASN A 45 -10.50 15.29 8.95
C ASN A 45 -10.47 13.75 8.80
N PRO A 46 -10.24 13.02 9.91
CA PRO A 46 -10.12 11.55 9.93
C PRO A 46 -11.51 10.88 9.93
N SER A 47 -12.44 11.35 9.11
CA SER A 47 -13.76 10.74 9.00
C SER A 47 -13.67 9.36 8.33
N ALA A 48 -14.55 8.44 8.73
CA ALA A 48 -14.71 7.12 8.14
C ALA A 48 -14.74 7.18 6.59
N GLY A 49 -15.51 8.13 6.03
CA GLY A 49 -15.62 8.32 4.58
C GLY A 49 -14.31 8.74 3.90
N ASN A 50 -13.49 9.57 4.54
CA ASN A 50 -12.18 9.96 3.98
C ASN A 50 -11.18 8.79 4.08
N ILE A 51 -11.17 8.09 5.21
CA ILE A 51 -10.26 6.97 5.42
C ILE A 51 -10.58 5.82 4.45
N ASP A 52 -11.86 5.50 4.25
CA ASP A 52 -12.25 4.46 3.30
C ASP A 52 -11.90 4.83 1.85
N LYS A 53 -12.02 6.09 1.46
CA LYS A 53 -11.57 6.56 0.14
C LYS A 53 -10.06 6.42 -0.03
N ALA A 54 -9.27 6.81 0.98
CA ALA A 54 -7.82 6.64 0.97
C ALA A 54 -7.42 5.16 0.84
N ILE A 55 -8.01 4.28 1.66
CA ILE A 55 -7.76 2.83 1.59
C ILE A 55 -8.12 2.28 0.21
N THR A 56 -9.24 2.72 -0.36
CA THR A 56 -9.67 2.30 -1.70
C THR A 56 -8.67 2.74 -2.76
N TYR A 57 -8.21 3.99 -2.70
CA TYR A 57 -7.16 4.53 -3.57
C TYR A 57 -5.87 3.70 -3.50
N TYR A 58 -5.34 3.42 -2.31
CA TYR A 58 -4.11 2.61 -2.18
C TYR A 58 -4.30 1.18 -2.69
N LYS A 59 -5.43 0.55 -2.40
CA LYS A 59 -5.75 -0.79 -2.92
C LYS A 59 -5.78 -0.82 -4.44
N GLN A 60 -6.37 0.21 -5.05
CA GLN A 60 -6.42 0.33 -6.49
C GLN A 60 -5.02 0.55 -7.09
N ALA A 61 -4.20 1.40 -6.46
CA ALA A 61 -2.81 1.60 -6.87
C ALA A 61 -1.98 0.30 -6.81
N ILE A 62 -2.18 -0.53 -5.78
CA ILE A 62 -1.52 -1.86 -5.69
C ILE A 62 -1.92 -2.75 -6.88
N LEU A 63 -3.20 -2.75 -7.24
CA LEU A 63 -3.72 -3.59 -8.31
C LEU A 63 -3.19 -3.14 -9.67
N ASP A 64 -3.22 -1.83 -9.95
CA ASP A 64 -2.65 -1.24 -11.16
C ASP A 64 -1.11 -1.38 -11.21
N GLY A 65 -0.44 -1.36 -10.05
CA GLY A 65 1.00 -1.57 -9.95
C GLY A 65 1.48 -2.96 -10.37
N ARG A 66 0.68 -4.00 -10.09
CA ARG A 66 1.04 -5.41 -10.40
C ARG A 66 1.26 -5.67 -11.89
N TYR A 67 0.70 -4.85 -12.77
CA TYR A 67 0.91 -4.96 -14.22
C TYR A 67 2.34 -4.66 -14.63
N TYR A 68 3.01 -3.78 -13.88
CA TYR A 68 4.33 -3.28 -14.23
C TYR A 68 5.48 -4.15 -13.69
N VAL A 69 5.20 -5.01 -12.70
CA VAL A 69 6.19 -5.88 -12.07
C VAL A 69 6.68 -7.00 -13.00
N VAL A 70 5.88 -7.38 -14.00
CA VAL A 70 6.24 -8.44 -14.94
C VAL A 70 6.92 -7.82 -16.17
N PRO A 71 8.21 -8.10 -16.46
CA PRO A 71 8.92 -7.54 -17.61
C PRO A 71 8.41 -8.14 -18.92
N VAL A 72 7.36 -7.54 -19.50
CA VAL A 72 6.79 -7.96 -20.79
C VAL A 72 6.72 -6.78 -21.74
N GLY A 73 7.62 -6.78 -22.72
CA GLY A 73 7.64 -5.78 -23.79
C GLY A 73 9.04 -5.52 -24.31
N ASN A 74 9.21 -4.32 -24.87
CA ASN A 74 10.50 -3.84 -25.34
C ASN A 74 11.39 -3.46 -24.15
N LEU A 75 12.64 -3.96 -24.15
CA LEU A 75 13.60 -3.77 -23.05
C LEU A 75 13.97 -2.30 -22.85
N GLN A 76 14.17 -1.54 -23.92
CA GLN A 76 14.49 -0.12 -23.84
C GLN A 76 13.33 0.65 -23.20
N THR A 77 12.10 0.39 -23.65
CA THR A 77 10.90 1.01 -23.07
C THR A 77 10.75 0.70 -21.58
N LEU A 78 11.00 -0.56 -21.17
CA LEU A 78 10.93 -0.95 -19.76
C LEU A 78 11.99 -0.24 -18.91
N VAL A 79 13.21 -0.11 -19.41
CA VAL A 79 14.31 0.58 -18.70
C VAL A 79 14.04 2.08 -18.60
N GLU A 80 13.50 2.72 -19.64
CA GLU A 80 13.13 4.14 -19.65
C GLU A 80 11.96 4.44 -18.69
N GLN A 81 10.99 3.54 -18.59
CA GLN A 81 9.79 3.73 -17.76
C GLN A 81 10.03 3.44 -16.27
N LEU A 82 10.95 2.54 -15.93
CA LEU A 82 11.11 2.06 -14.56
C LEU A 82 11.38 3.16 -13.52
N PRO A 83 12.24 4.17 -13.76
CA PRO A 83 12.46 5.26 -12.80
C PRO A 83 11.18 6.04 -12.48
N GLY A 84 10.34 6.30 -13.49
CA GLY A 84 9.06 6.99 -13.30
C GLY A 84 8.07 6.16 -12.48
N LEU A 85 8.01 4.86 -12.73
CA LEU A 85 7.19 3.92 -11.96
C LEU A 85 7.63 3.85 -10.49
N LEU A 86 8.94 3.74 -10.24
CA LEU A 86 9.51 3.72 -8.89
C LEU A 86 9.19 5.01 -8.13
N TYR A 87 9.35 6.17 -8.79
CA TYR A 87 8.99 7.44 -8.19
C TYR A 87 7.49 7.50 -7.86
N PHE A 88 6.62 7.16 -8.82
CA PHE A 88 5.17 7.23 -8.64
C PHE A 88 4.66 6.33 -7.50
N TYR A 89 4.99 5.04 -7.52
CA TYR A 89 4.56 4.12 -6.48
C TYR A 89 5.28 4.35 -5.15
N GLY A 90 6.53 4.84 -5.16
CA GLY A 90 7.24 5.27 -3.97
C GLY A 90 6.58 6.47 -3.28
N SER A 91 6.09 7.44 -4.06
CA SER A 91 5.30 8.57 -3.54
C SER A 91 3.99 8.11 -2.91
N ILE A 92 3.27 7.19 -3.57
CA ILE A 92 2.03 6.61 -3.02
C ILE A 92 2.30 5.85 -1.71
N LEU A 93 3.38 5.06 -1.65
CA LEU A 93 3.80 4.38 -0.42
C LEU A 93 4.12 5.36 0.70
N THR A 94 4.86 6.43 0.39
CA THR A 94 5.22 7.47 1.37
C THR A 94 3.97 8.14 1.95
N ASP A 95 3.01 8.53 1.10
CA ASP A 95 1.73 9.10 1.54
C ASP A 95 0.95 8.11 2.41
N CYS A 96 0.89 6.83 2.02
CA CYS A 96 0.21 5.78 2.79
C CYS A 96 0.84 5.59 4.19
N GLN A 97 2.17 5.59 4.29
CA GLN A 97 2.90 5.49 5.55
C GLN A 97 2.61 6.68 6.48
N GLN A 98 2.60 7.90 5.94
CA GLN A 98 2.29 9.10 6.70
C GLN A 98 0.84 9.09 7.18
N ALA A 99 -0.09 8.70 6.30
CA ALA A 99 -1.51 8.59 6.60
C ALA A 99 -1.80 7.52 7.68
N ARG A 100 -1.14 6.35 7.63
CA ARG A 100 -1.26 5.35 8.70
C ARG A 100 -0.74 5.90 10.02
N LYS A 101 0.45 6.51 10.02
CA LYS A 101 1.08 6.99 11.26
C LYS A 101 0.22 8.02 11.98
N ILE A 102 -0.38 8.96 11.23
CA ILE A 102 -1.28 9.95 11.85
C ILE A 102 -2.56 9.29 12.38
N LEU A 103 -3.07 8.27 11.70
CA LEU A 103 -4.25 7.52 12.14
C LEU A 103 -3.96 6.74 13.43
N GLU A 104 -2.79 6.12 13.55
CA GLU A 104 -2.34 5.44 14.78
C GLU A 104 -2.25 6.44 15.95
N MET A 105 -1.62 7.60 15.73
CA MET A 105 -1.56 8.65 16.75
C MET A 105 -2.95 9.10 17.22
N LYS A 106 -3.89 9.27 16.29
CA LYS A 106 -5.28 9.64 16.63
C LYS A 106 -6.01 8.52 17.37
N THR A 107 -5.75 7.26 17.02
CA THR A 107 -6.31 6.08 17.69
C THR A 107 -5.83 6.02 19.15
N GLU A 108 -4.56 6.30 19.40
CA GLU A 108 -3.98 6.35 20.76
C GLU A 108 -4.56 7.52 21.57
N GLN A 109 -4.74 8.69 20.96
CA GLN A 109 -5.39 9.85 21.60
C GLN A 109 -6.82 9.52 22.00
N LEU A 110 -7.60 8.93 21.08
CA LEU A 110 -8.97 8.51 21.35
C LEU A 110 -9.02 7.50 22.50
N LEU A 111 -8.13 6.51 22.52
CA LEU A 111 -8.06 5.56 23.64
C LEU A 111 -7.80 6.25 24.98
N ALA A 112 -6.89 7.22 25.02
CA ALA A 112 -6.60 7.98 26.23
C ALA A 112 -7.81 8.82 26.69
N GLU A 113 -8.54 9.44 25.74
CA GLU A 113 -9.77 10.17 26.02
C GLU A 113 -10.86 9.26 26.59
N LYS A 114 -11.09 8.08 25.99
CA LYS A 114 -12.05 7.10 26.50
C LYS A 114 -11.68 6.61 27.90
N LYS A 115 -10.39 6.34 28.16
CA LYS A 115 -9.92 5.99 29.52
C LYS A 115 -10.21 7.11 30.51
N ARG A 116 -9.94 8.36 30.15
CA ARG A 116 -10.23 9.52 31.00
C ARG A 116 -11.72 9.66 31.29
N TYR A 117 -12.57 9.47 30.28
CA TYR A 117 -14.03 9.45 30.43
C TYR A 117 -14.45 8.42 31.50
N PHE A 118 -14.06 7.15 31.34
CA PHE A 118 -14.42 6.09 32.29
C PHE A 118 -13.83 6.26 33.70
N MET A 119 -12.73 7.00 33.86
CA MET A 119 -12.11 7.23 35.17
C MET A 119 -12.66 8.42 35.94
N SER A 120 -13.05 9.49 35.25
CA SER A 120 -13.21 10.80 35.88
C SER A 120 -14.47 11.56 35.47
N ASP A 121 -15.18 11.11 34.43
CA ASP A 121 -16.41 11.77 34.01
C ASP A 121 -17.55 11.45 34.99
N PRO A 122 -18.24 12.45 35.57
CA PRO A 122 -19.35 12.22 36.49
C PRO A 122 -20.47 11.36 35.91
N GLU A 123 -20.73 11.44 34.61
CA GLU A 123 -21.77 10.63 33.95
C GLU A 123 -21.33 9.16 33.86
N ALA A 124 -20.06 8.92 33.53
CA ALA A 124 -19.50 7.58 33.47
C ALA A 124 -19.48 6.94 34.86
N VAL A 125 -19.05 7.69 35.88
CA VAL A 125 -19.02 7.22 37.27
C VAL A 125 -20.44 6.92 37.78
N ALA A 126 -21.44 7.74 37.43
CA ALA A 126 -22.82 7.48 37.79
C ALA A 126 -23.37 6.21 37.10
N LYS A 127 -22.99 5.96 35.86
CA LYS A 127 -23.48 4.83 35.05
C LYS A 127 -22.80 3.50 35.35
N PHE A 128 -21.49 3.52 35.56
CA PHE A 128 -20.65 2.31 35.67
C PHE A 128 -20.02 2.14 37.07
N GLY A 129 -20.12 3.15 37.93
CA GLY A 129 -19.48 3.16 39.24
C GLY A 129 -17.98 3.46 39.16
N ASN A 130 -17.30 3.32 40.30
CA ASN A 130 -15.84 3.44 40.36
C ASN A 130 -15.18 2.16 39.84
N LEU A 131 -14.77 2.20 38.58
CA LEU A 131 -14.10 1.09 37.91
C LEU A 131 -12.62 0.98 38.33
N LYS A 132 -12.10 -0.25 38.38
CA LYS A 132 -10.66 -0.50 38.49
C LYS A 132 -9.96 -0.14 37.19
N ILE A 133 -8.67 0.19 37.24
CA ILE A 133 -7.87 0.55 36.05
C ILE A 133 -7.93 -0.53 34.95
N THR A 134 -7.95 -1.81 35.33
CA THR A 134 -8.08 -2.93 34.39
C THR A 134 -9.43 -2.94 33.67
N GLU A 135 -10.51 -2.58 34.36
CA GLU A 135 -11.87 -2.51 33.82
C GLU A 135 -12.02 -1.28 32.92
N VAL A 136 -11.46 -0.15 33.33
CA VAL A 136 -11.36 1.08 32.50
C VAL A 136 -10.66 0.77 31.18
N ASN A 137 -9.51 0.07 31.22
CA ASN A 137 -8.79 -0.29 30.01
C ASN A 137 -9.62 -1.18 29.08
N ALA A 138 -10.33 -2.17 29.64
CA ALA A 138 -11.18 -3.06 28.87
C ALA A 138 -12.39 -2.30 28.25
N MET A 139 -13.03 -1.41 29.02
CA MET A 139 -14.15 -0.61 28.54
C MET A 139 -13.73 0.39 27.45
N ALA A 140 -12.61 1.09 27.65
CA ALA A 140 -12.07 2.02 26.66
C ALA A 140 -11.67 1.31 25.36
N ALA A 141 -11.07 0.12 25.47
CA ALA A 141 -10.74 -0.69 24.30
C ALA A 141 -11.99 -1.28 23.61
N ALA A 142 -13.08 -1.48 24.34
CA ALA A 142 -14.35 -1.96 23.80
C ALA A 142 -15.26 -0.84 23.25
N ASP A 143 -14.85 0.43 23.35
CA ASP A 143 -15.62 1.55 22.82
C ASP A 143 -15.74 1.43 21.29
N PRO A 144 -16.96 1.55 20.71
CA PRO A 144 -17.17 1.36 19.27
C PRO A 144 -16.34 2.30 18.40
N GLU A 145 -16.18 3.56 18.82
CA GLU A 145 -15.43 4.56 18.06
C GLU A 145 -13.94 4.22 18.02
N TYR A 146 -13.40 3.75 19.15
CA TYR A 146 -12.03 3.25 19.22
C TYR A 146 -11.83 2.00 18.36
N GLN A 147 -12.75 1.03 18.44
CA GLN A 147 -12.70 -0.20 17.64
C GLN A 147 -12.75 0.09 16.12
N ASP A 148 -13.60 1.02 15.70
CA ASP A 148 -13.67 1.44 14.29
C ASP A 148 -12.35 2.07 13.84
N MET A 149 -11.78 2.98 14.64
CA MET A 149 -10.52 3.64 14.29
C MET A 149 -9.34 2.66 14.27
N GLU A 150 -9.30 1.70 15.20
CA GLU A 150 -8.32 0.62 15.23
C GLU A 150 -8.44 -0.28 13.97
N MET A 151 -9.66 -0.64 13.58
CA MET A 151 -9.89 -1.40 12.35
C MET A 151 -9.39 -0.64 11.11
N TYR A 152 -9.64 0.67 11.05
CA TYR A 152 -9.14 1.51 9.97
C TYR A 152 -7.60 1.54 9.92
N ALA A 153 -6.94 1.71 11.07
CA ALA A 153 -5.47 1.68 11.15
C ALA A 153 -4.91 0.34 10.63
N ARG A 154 -5.53 -0.78 11.02
CA ARG A 154 -5.14 -2.13 10.54
C ARG A 154 -5.32 -2.29 9.03
N ARG A 155 -6.44 -1.81 8.48
CA ARG A 155 -6.69 -1.85 7.02
C ARG A 155 -5.68 -1.00 6.25
N MET A 156 -5.26 0.11 6.82
CA MET A 156 -4.24 0.98 6.23
C MET A 156 -2.86 0.34 6.28
N ALA A 157 -2.51 -0.34 7.38
CA ALA A 157 -1.29 -1.12 7.51
C ALA A 157 -1.20 -2.27 6.49
N ASP A 158 -2.31 -2.96 6.21
CA ASP A 158 -2.36 -3.98 5.14
C ASP A 158 -2.10 -3.38 3.75
N ALA A 159 -2.64 -2.18 3.48
CA ALA A 159 -2.40 -1.47 2.22
C ALA A 159 -0.93 -1.02 2.11
N GLU A 160 -0.36 -0.44 3.17
CA GLU A 160 1.05 -0.07 3.24
C GLU A 160 1.95 -1.28 2.97
N HIS A 161 1.74 -2.40 3.66
CA HIS A 161 2.55 -3.60 3.49
C HIS A 161 2.57 -4.09 2.04
N LYS A 162 1.40 -4.09 1.39
CA LYS A 162 1.26 -4.49 -0.03
C LYS A 162 1.90 -3.49 -0.98
N LEU A 163 1.86 -2.20 -0.67
CA LEU A 163 2.58 -1.16 -1.42
C LEU A 163 4.09 -1.32 -1.29
N THR A 164 4.61 -1.62 -0.09
CA THR A 164 6.03 -1.93 0.12
C THR A 164 6.47 -3.09 -0.77
N ILE A 165 5.73 -4.21 -0.73
CA ILE A 165 6.02 -5.37 -1.60
C ILE A 165 6.04 -4.97 -3.08
N LEU A 166 5.10 -4.11 -3.52
CA LEU A 166 5.05 -3.64 -4.90
C LEU A 166 6.30 -2.83 -5.26
N VAL A 167 6.68 -1.86 -4.42
CA VAL A 167 7.86 -1.02 -4.64
C VAL A 167 9.13 -1.87 -4.65
N ASP A 168 9.30 -2.76 -3.67
CA ASP A 168 10.44 -3.71 -3.62
C ASP A 168 10.49 -4.60 -4.89
N SER A 169 9.33 -4.98 -5.41
CA SER A 169 9.25 -5.77 -6.65
C SER A 169 9.67 -4.96 -7.88
N LEU A 170 9.34 -3.67 -7.94
CA LEU A 170 9.80 -2.77 -8.99
C LEU A 170 11.30 -2.48 -8.86
N GLU A 171 11.83 -2.39 -7.64
CA GLU A 171 13.27 -2.28 -7.42
C GLU A 171 13.99 -3.55 -7.87
N ASN A 172 13.44 -4.72 -7.57
CA ASN A 172 13.95 -6.00 -8.05
C ASN A 172 13.95 -6.08 -9.58
N LEU A 173 12.92 -5.52 -10.23
CA LEU A 173 12.83 -5.44 -11.69
C LEU A 173 14.03 -4.72 -12.31
N LYS A 174 14.58 -3.69 -11.66
CA LYS A 174 15.79 -2.99 -12.10
C LYS A 174 16.95 -3.95 -12.31
N TYR A 175 17.19 -4.85 -11.36
CA TYR A 175 18.26 -5.84 -11.44
C TYR A 175 17.99 -6.88 -12.52
N VAL A 176 16.73 -7.31 -12.67
CA VAL A 176 16.32 -8.24 -13.74
C VAL A 176 16.57 -7.63 -15.12
N LEU A 177 16.15 -6.37 -15.34
CA LEU A 177 16.36 -5.69 -16.62
C LEU A 177 17.86 -5.49 -16.90
N HIS A 178 18.65 -5.11 -15.89
CA HIS A 178 20.10 -4.99 -16.02
C HIS A 178 20.73 -6.34 -16.44
N ASN A 179 20.37 -7.43 -15.78
CA ASN A 179 20.89 -8.76 -16.11
C ASN A 179 20.50 -9.19 -17.52
N LEU A 180 19.27 -8.88 -17.97
CA LEU A 180 18.85 -9.13 -19.36
C LEU A 180 19.71 -8.36 -20.37
N VAL A 181 20.05 -7.09 -20.10
CA VAL A 181 20.94 -6.30 -20.96
C VAL A 181 22.33 -6.94 -21.01
N THR A 182 22.89 -7.32 -19.85
CA THR A 182 24.22 -7.94 -19.76
C THR A 182 24.28 -9.27 -20.52
N ILE A 183 23.32 -10.18 -20.27
CA ILE A 183 23.24 -11.48 -20.95
C ILE A 183 23.21 -11.32 -22.47
N ARG A 184 22.41 -10.36 -22.98
CA ARG A 184 22.33 -10.08 -24.42
C ARG A 184 23.63 -9.50 -24.98
N LYS A 185 24.26 -8.58 -24.24
CA LYS A 185 25.53 -7.98 -24.65
C LYS A 185 26.66 -9.03 -24.71
N GLU A 186 26.63 -10.00 -23.83
CA GLU A 186 27.62 -11.08 -23.75
C GLU A 186 27.29 -12.29 -24.64
N GLY A 187 26.13 -12.30 -25.31
CA GLY A 187 25.69 -13.40 -26.18
C GLY A 187 25.34 -14.69 -25.41
N LEU A 188 24.97 -14.59 -24.13
CA LEU A 188 24.74 -15.72 -23.22
C LEU A 188 23.28 -16.21 -23.21
N GLU A 189 22.56 -16.06 -24.33
CA GLU A 189 21.09 -16.17 -24.37
C GLU A 189 20.53 -17.56 -23.97
N GLU A 190 21.36 -18.61 -23.88
CA GLU A 190 21.01 -19.96 -23.41
C GLU A 190 22.10 -20.65 -22.55
N VAL A 191 22.70 -19.96 -21.58
CA VAL A 191 23.60 -20.65 -20.63
C VAL A 191 22.78 -21.41 -19.59
N TRP A 192 22.70 -22.73 -19.74
CA TRP A 192 22.18 -23.63 -18.72
C TRP A 192 23.17 -23.71 -17.56
N VAL A 193 22.74 -23.34 -16.36
CA VAL A 193 23.50 -23.60 -15.14
C VAL A 193 23.24 -25.05 -14.75
N ASP A 194 24.14 -25.95 -15.16
CA ASP A 194 24.13 -27.34 -14.71
C ASP A 194 24.64 -27.40 -13.26
N ALA A 195 23.73 -27.50 -12.31
CA ALA A 195 24.03 -27.59 -10.88
C ALA A 195 24.83 -28.86 -10.49
N THR A 196 25.04 -29.80 -11.43
CA THR A 196 25.85 -31.00 -11.20
C THR A 196 27.31 -30.85 -11.59
N LYS A 197 27.69 -29.75 -12.26
CA LYS A 197 29.09 -29.41 -12.55
C LYS A 197 29.52 -28.22 -11.70
N GLY A 198 29.79 -28.50 -10.42
CA GLY A 198 30.59 -27.61 -9.59
C GLY A 198 32.03 -27.55 -10.11
N ASN A 199 32.64 -26.37 -10.02
CA ASN A 199 34.09 -26.20 -10.12
C ASN A 199 34.83 -27.07 -9.11
#